data_AF-A0A7K0W0L8-F1
#
_entry.id   AF-A0A7K0W0L8-F1
#
_cell.length_a   1.000
_cell.length_b   1.000
_cell.length_c   1.000
_cell.angle_alpha   90.00
_cell.angle_beta   90.00
_cell.angle_gamma   90.00
#
_symmetry.space_group_name_H-M   'P 1'
#
loop_
_entity.id
_entity.type
_entity.pdbx_description
1 polymer ?
#
loop_
_entity_poly.entity_id
_entity_poly.type
_entity_poly.pdbx_seq_one_letter_code
_entity_poly.pdbx_strand_id
1 'polypeptide(L)'
;EIIGLTICNDVTARSIEGENPLYLSQAKIYSGSTSIGPMITPMWEIEEVNDLGISAHIQRDTEMVWQAQTSLGALHRTFEDLVSYLFRCQVFPDGVILSTGTGIIPPLGISLQDGDVVTISVDKVGVLSNRVVGIPLNIHETTLKSGRNS
;
A
#
# COMPACT_ATOMS: atom_id res chain seq x y z
N GLU A 1 8.23 -14.11 -14.59
CA GLU A 1 9.13 -12.98 -14.93
C GLU A 1 8.71 -11.76 -14.12
N ILE A 2 9.64 -10.92 -13.70
CA ILE A 2 9.34 -9.62 -13.07
C ILE A 2 9.44 -8.57 -14.16
N ILE A 3 8.30 -8.01 -14.58
CA ILE A 3 8.24 -7.09 -15.73
C ILE A 3 8.44 -5.62 -15.34
N GLY A 4 8.23 -5.28 -14.08
CA GLY A 4 8.37 -3.91 -13.60
C GLY A 4 8.01 -3.72 -12.13
N LEU A 5 8.23 -2.50 -11.64
CA LEU A 5 7.93 -2.06 -10.28
C LEU A 5 6.86 -0.97 -10.31
N THR A 6 6.08 -0.89 -9.24
CA THR A 6 5.10 0.18 -8.98
C THR A 6 5.05 0.41 -7.48
N ILE A 7 4.52 1.56 -7.06
CA ILE A 7 4.30 1.84 -5.64
C ILE A 7 2.97 1.22 -5.23
N CYS A 8 2.93 0.56 -4.06
CA CYS A 8 1.74 0.00 -3.46
C CYS A 8 1.55 0.56 -2.06
N ASN A 9 0.37 1.12 -1.78
CA ASN A 9 -0.05 1.48 -0.44
C ASN A 9 -0.99 0.38 0.08
N ASP A 10 -0.45 -0.51 0.92
CA ASP A 10 -1.15 -1.63 1.55
C ASP A 10 -1.67 -1.21 2.94
N VAL A 11 -2.88 -0.64 2.96
CA VAL A 11 -3.49 -0.03 4.14
C VAL A 11 -4.00 -1.10 5.10
N THR A 12 -3.58 -1.01 6.36
CA THR A 12 -3.86 -2.03 7.37
C THR A 12 -4.70 -1.49 8.52
N ALA A 13 -5.83 -2.14 8.81
CA ALA A 13 -6.60 -1.86 10.02
C ALA A 13 -5.93 -2.54 11.23
N ARG A 14 -4.93 -1.87 11.81
CA ARG A 14 -4.08 -2.44 12.88
C ARG A 14 -4.83 -2.81 14.16
N SER A 15 -5.96 -2.16 14.45
CA SER A 15 -6.83 -2.56 15.56
C SER A 15 -7.36 -3.97 15.37
N ILE A 16 -7.83 -4.30 14.16
CA ILE A 16 -8.36 -5.63 13.81
C ILE A 16 -7.23 -6.65 13.73
N GLU A 17 -6.11 -6.30 13.08
CA GLU A 17 -4.94 -7.20 12.96
C GLU A 17 -4.35 -7.57 14.33
N GLY A 18 -4.26 -6.60 15.24
CA GLY A 18 -3.68 -6.79 16.57
C GLY A 18 -4.56 -7.57 17.54
N GLU A 19 -5.88 -7.68 17.28
CA GLU A 19 -6.80 -8.45 18.13
C GLU A 19 -6.62 -9.96 17.98
N ASN A 20 -6.53 -10.45 16.75
CA ASN A 20 -6.36 -11.88 16.47
C ASN A 20 -5.70 -12.08 15.10
N PRO A 21 -4.62 -12.89 15.01
CA PRO A 21 -4.00 -13.22 13.72
C PRO A 21 -4.96 -13.79 12.67
N LEU A 22 -6.06 -14.43 13.10
CA LEU A 22 -7.10 -14.93 12.19
C LEU A 22 -7.89 -13.81 11.49
N TYR A 23 -7.79 -12.56 11.93
CA TYR A 23 -8.49 -11.42 11.35
C TYR A 23 -7.68 -10.67 10.29
N LEU A 24 -6.48 -11.16 9.95
CA LEU A 24 -5.60 -10.51 8.96
C LEU A 24 -6.32 -10.25 7.64
N SER A 25 -7.16 -11.18 7.17
CA SER A 25 -7.95 -11.01 5.95
C SER A 25 -8.88 -9.80 6.03
N GLN A 26 -9.58 -9.63 7.16
CA GLN A 26 -10.49 -8.50 7.38
C GLN A 26 -9.72 -7.19 7.57
N ALA A 27 -8.52 -7.25 8.14
CA ALA A 27 -7.66 -6.08 8.32
C ALA A 27 -6.98 -5.58 7.03
N LYS A 28 -7.04 -6.36 5.94
CA LYS A 28 -6.35 -6.11 4.66
C LYS A 28 -7.26 -6.06 3.44
N ILE A 29 -8.43 -6.70 3.50
CA ILE A 29 -9.35 -6.84 2.37
C ILE A 29 -10.64 -6.09 2.68
N TYR A 30 -10.69 -4.83 2.27
CA TYR A 30 -11.87 -3.97 2.33
C TYR A 30 -11.80 -2.91 1.22
N SER A 31 -12.91 -2.23 0.96
CA SER A 31 -12.94 -1.18 -0.08
C SER A 31 -11.88 -0.13 0.20
N GLY A 32 -11.02 0.19 -0.77
CA GLY A 32 -9.96 1.21 -0.60
C GLY A 32 -8.77 0.79 0.27
N SER A 33 -8.64 -0.48 0.66
CA SER A 33 -7.50 -0.97 1.45
C SER A 33 -6.18 -1.06 0.68
N THR A 34 -6.21 -0.92 -0.64
CA THR A 34 -5.02 -0.98 -1.49
C THR A 34 -5.11 0.03 -2.62
N SER A 35 -4.01 0.75 -2.85
CA SER A 35 -3.85 1.57 -4.05
C SER A 35 -2.47 1.35 -4.65
N ILE A 36 -2.38 1.46 -5.97
CA ILE A 36 -1.19 1.13 -6.75
C ILE A 36 -1.01 2.21 -7.82
N GLY A 37 0.24 2.61 -8.05
CA GLY A 37 0.58 3.53 -9.14
C GLY A 37 1.86 4.32 -8.85
N PRO A 38 2.05 5.48 -9.51
CA PRO A 38 1.18 6.06 -10.55
C PRO A 38 1.26 5.30 -11.89
N MET A 39 2.32 4.52 -12.10
CA MET A 39 2.57 3.71 -13.28
C MET A 39 3.42 2.48 -12.92
N ILE A 40 3.54 1.54 -13.85
CA ILE A 40 4.50 0.44 -13.75
C ILE A 40 5.78 0.87 -14.48
N THR A 41 6.88 1.03 -13.75
CA THR A 41 8.20 1.26 -14.32
C THR A 41 8.78 -0.08 -14.78
N PRO A 42 9.10 -0.24 -16.08
CA PRO A 42 9.67 -1.48 -16.57
C PRO A 42 11.00 -1.83 -15.89
N MET A 43 11.24 -3.11 -15.65
CA MET A 43 12.41 -3.55 -14.87
C MET A 43 13.74 -3.17 -15.54
N TRP A 44 13.79 -3.11 -16.88
CA TRP A 44 14.99 -2.74 -17.64
C TRP A 44 15.34 -1.23 -17.57
N GLU A 45 14.44 -0.38 -17.06
CA GLU A 45 14.75 1.04 -16.82
C GLU A 45 15.40 1.26 -15.45
N ILE A 46 15.49 0.21 -14.62
CA ILE A 46 16.04 0.26 -13.27
C ILE A 46 17.39 -0.44 -13.26
N GLU A 47 18.46 0.35 -13.21
CA GLU A 47 19.84 -0.17 -13.19
C GLU A 47 20.16 -0.93 -11.88
N GLU A 48 19.96 -0.27 -10.73
CA GLU A 48 20.31 -0.80 -9.41
C GLU A 48 19.09 -0.71 -8.47
N VAL A 49 18.36 -1.82 -8.36
CA VAL A 49 17.11 -1.90 -7.56
C VAL A 49 17.37 -1.62 -6.08
N ASN A 50 18.48 -2.12 -5.54
CA ASN A 50 18.77 -2.03 -4.10
C ASN A 50 19.02 -0.59 -3.64
N ASP A 51 19.41 0.29 -4.56
CA ASP A 51 19.70 1.70 -4.29
C ASP A 51 18.45 2.58 -4.33
N LEU A 52 17.28 2.04 -4.72
CA LEU A 52 16.06 2.82 -4.76
C LEU A 52 15.60 3.18 -3.34
N GLY A 53 15.66 4.46 -3.01
CA GLY A 53 15.12 5.03 -1.80
C GLY A 53 13.60 4.98 -1.80
N ILE A 54 13.04 4.74 -0.62
CA ILE A 54 11.61 4.77 -0.34
C ILE A 54 11.38 5.78 0.77
N SER A 55 10.46 6.71 0.57
CA SER A 55 10.00 7.62 1.62
C SER A 55 8.49 7.57 1.73
N ALA A 56 7.98 7.71 2.95
CA ALA A 56 6.57 7.90 3.18
C ALA A 56 6.33 8.98 4.23
N HIS A 57 5.24 9.72 4.07
CA HIS A 57 4.76 10.65 5.07
C HIS A 57 3.24 10.70 5.13
N ILE A 58 2.73 11.11 6.29
CA ILE A 58 1.32 11.37 6.54
C ILE A 58 1.21 12.85 6.87
N GLN A 59 0.42 13.57 6.07
CA GLN A 59 0.08 14.96 6.30
C GLN A 59 -1.37 15.07 6.78
N ARG A 60 -1.58 15.77 7.90
CA ARG A 60 -2.89 16.12 8.45
C ARG A 60 -3.05 17.62 8.35
N ASP A 61 -4.00 18.07 7.54
CA ASP A 61 -4.13 19.48 7.16
C ASP A 61 -2.80 20.07 6.66
N THR A 62 -2.15 20.92 7.46
CA THR A 62 -0.84 21.53 7.16
C THR A 62 0.31 20.91 7.95
N GLU A 63 0.05 19.96 8.84
CA GLU A 63 1.03 19.35 9.74
C GLU A 63 1.51 18.00 9.20
N MET A 64 2.82 17.77 9.26
CA MET A 64 3.41 16.46 8.99
C MET A 64 3.42 15.62 10.26
N VAL A 65 2.42 14.76 10.42
CA VAL A 65 2.24 13.95 11.65
C VAL A 65 3.16 12.74 11.70
N TRP A 66 3.66 12.28 10.56
CA TRP A 66 4.63 11.19 10.49
C TRP A 66 5.42 11.23 9.18
N GLN A 67 6.68 10.82 9.24
CA GLN A 67 7.52 10.55 8.07
C GLN A 67 8.56 9.47 8.36
N ALA A 68 8.95 8.71 7.35
CA ALA A 68 10.02 7.72 7.43
C ALA A 68 10.67 7.49 6.06
N GLN A 69 11.88 6.94 6.08
CA GLN A 69 12.65 6.58 4.89
C GLN A 69 13.26 5.18 5.06
N THR A 70 13.41 4.47 3.95
CA THR A 70 14.11 3.18 3.83
C THR A 70 14.61 3.03 2.38
N SER A 71 15.09 1.85 1.99
CA SER A 71 15.43 1.53 0.60
C SER A 71 15.02 0.10 0.28
N LEU A 72 14.92 -0.23 -1.01
CA LEU A 72 14.69 -1.62 -1.43
C LEU A 72 15.84 -2.54 -1.01
N GLY A 73 17.07 -2.04 -0.90
CA GLY A 73 18.21 -2.80 -0.38
C GLY A 73 18.07 -3.24 1.09
N ALA A 74 17.12 -2.68 1.84
CA ALA A 74 16.80 -3.11 3.21
C ALA A 74 15.87 -4.35 3.25
N LEU A 75 15.36 -4.83 2.11
CA LEU A 75 14.54 -6.04 2.06
C LEU A 75 15.37 -7.26 2.42
N HIS A 76 14.91 -8.03 3.41
CA HIS A 76 15.56 -9.27 3.83
C HIS A 76 15.35 -10.43 2.83
N ARG A 77 14.28 -10.37 2.03
CA ARG A 77 13.94 -11.41 1.04
C ARG A 77 14.14 -10.83 -0.37
N THR A 78 14.73 -11.61 -1.27
CA THR A 78 14.86 -11.20 -2.67
C THR A 78 13.51 -11.31 -3.39
N PHE A 79 13.36 -10.60 -4.51
CA PHE A 79 12.14 -10.69 -5.30
C PHE A 79 11.90 -12.10 -5.85
N GLU A 80 12.95 -12.81 -6.24
CA GLU A 80 12.86 -14.19 -6.72
C GLU A 80 12.33 -15.12 -5.64
N ASP A 81 12.78 -14.97 -4.39
CA ASP A 81 12.27 -15.76 -3.27
C ASP A 81 10.78 -15.50 -3.06
N LEU A 82 10.36 -14.23 -2.99
CA LEU A 82 8.95 -13.85 -2.82
C LEU A 82 8.07 -14.37 -3.97
N VAL A 83 8.51 -14.21 -5.21
CA VAL A 83 7.82 -14.74 -6.40
C VAL A 83 7.75 -16.27 -6.34
N SER A 84 8.80 -16.95 -5.90
CA SER A 84 8.81 -18.41 -5.78
C SER A 84 7.75 -18.93 -4.80
N TYR A 85 7.42 -18.18 -3.75
CA TYR A 85 6.34 -18.51 -2.81
C TYR A 85 4.97 -18.20 -3.39
N LEU A 86 4.83 -17.07 -4.07
CA LEU A 86 3.56 -16.64 -4.69
C LEU A 86 3.01 -17.69 -5.67
N PHE A 87 3.88 -18.30 -6.48
CA PHE A 87 3.47 -19.29 -7.49
C PHE A 87 3.31 -20.72 -6.95
N ARG A 88 3.47 -20.97 -5.64
CA ARG A 88 3.20 -22.30 -5.07
C ARG A 88 1.70 -22.54 -5.03
N CYS A 89 1.24 -23.55 -5.78
CA CYS A 89 -0.16 -23.96 -5.83
C CYS A 89 -1.12 -22.87 -6.36
N GLN A 90 -0.60 -21.85 -7.08
CA GLN A 90 -1.37 -20.75 -7.65
C GLN A 90 -0.91 -20.48 -9.10
N VAL A 91 -1.80 -19.97 -9.95
CA VAL A 91 -1.50 -19.60 -11.34
C VAL A 91 -2.09 -18.22 -11.64
N PHE A 92 -1.30 -17.36 -12.28
CA PHE A 92 -1.67 -15.99 -12.63
C PHE A 92 -1.46 -15.76 -14.14
N PRO A 93 -2.37 -16.25 -15.01
CA PRO A 93 -2.18 -16.22 -16.46
C PRO A 93 -2.10 -14.79 -17.01
N ASP A 94 -2.80 -13.86 -16.37
CA ASP A 94 -2.87 -12.44 -16.77
C ASP A 94 -1.87 -11.55 -15.99
N GLY A 95 -0.99 -12.17 -15.19
CA GLY A 95 -0.08 -11.46 -14.30
C GLY A 95 -0.65 -11.18 -12.91
N VAL A 96 0.20 -10.66 -12.03
CA VAL A 96 -0.11 -10.40 -10.62
C VAL A 96 0.77 -9.29 -10.08
N ILE A 97 0.24 -8.46 -9.19
CA ILE A 97 1.00 -7.47 -8.45
C ILE A 97 1.30 -8.03 -7.07
N LEU A 98 2.58 -8.07 -6.71
CA LEU A 98 3.06 -8.55 -5.41
C LEU A 98 3.57 -7.36 -4.60
N SER A 99 2.87 -7.01 -3.51
CA SER A 99 3.41 -6.10 -2.50
C SER A 99 4.49 -6.83 -1.69
N THR A 100 5.69 -6.26 -1.64
CA THR A 100 6.89 -6.91 -1.05
C THR A 100 7.04 -6.67 0.45
N GLY A 101 6.02 -6.12 1.11
CA GLY A 101 6.07 -5.67 2.49
C GLY A 101 6.66 -4.27 2.66
N THR A 102 6.68 -3.79 3.91
CA THR A 102 7.17 -2.45 4.25
C THR A 102 8.25 -2.51 5.34
N GLY A 103 9.32 -1.74 5.17
CA GLY A 103 10.33 -1.49 6.21
C GLY A 103 10.01 -0.27 7.08
N ILE A 104 8.93 0.47 6.77
CA ILE A 104 8.53 1.69 7.46
C ILE A 104 7.11 1.55 8.03
N ILE A 105 6.98 1.76 9.33
CA ILE A 105 5.79 1.47 10.11
C ILE A 105 5.57 2.65 11.08
N PRO A 106 4.46 3.40 10.97
CA PRO A 106 4.12 4.41 11.98
C PRO A 106 4.05 3.80 13.40
N PRO A 107 4.45 4.52 14.46
CA PRO A 107 4.22 4.08 15.84
C PRO A 107 2.74 3.78 16.11
N LEU A 108 2.45 2.92 17.10
CA LEU A 108 1.06 2.51 17.44
C LEU A 108 0.13 3.68 17.77
N GLY A 109 0.67 4.80 18.26
CA GLY A 109 -0.11 6.01 18.56
C GLY A 109 -0.50 6.85 17.34
N ILE A 110 0.00 6.52 16.14
CA ILE A 110 -0.31 7.23 14.90
C ILE A 110 -1.28 6.38 14.09
N SER A 111 -2.54 6.83 14.04
CA SER A 111 -3.58 6.31 13.16
C SER A 111 -3.94 7.33 12.08
N LEU A 112 -4.41 6.81 10.94
CA LEU A 112 -4.98 7.62 9.88
C LEU A 112 -6.34 8.19 10.31
N GLN A 113 -6.59 9.43 9.91
CA GLN A 113 -7.84 10.14 10.11
C GLN A 113 -8.42 10.57 8.77
N ASP A 114 -9.74 10.80 8.72
CA ASP A 114 -10.39 11.34 7.53
C ASP A 114 -9.71 12.66 7.10
N GLY A 115 -9.42 12.77 5.80
CA GLY A 115 -8.74 13.94 5.24
C GLY A 115 -7.21 13.88 5.26
N ASP A 116 -6.59 12.97 6.01
CA ASP A 116 -5.13 12.74 5.98
C ASP A 116 -4.68 12.46 4.54
N VAL A 117 -3.47 12.89 4.18
CA VAL A 117 -2.83 12.58 2.91
C VAL A 117 -1.60 11.70 3.16
N VAL A 118 -1.65 10.48 2.66
CA VAL A 118 -0.53 9.54 2.68
C VAL A 118 0.20 9.65 1.35
N THR A 119 1.48 9.96 1.40
CA THR A 119 2.33 10.04 0.21
C THR A 119 3.50 9.07 0.36
N ILE A 120 3.69 8.22 -0.64
CA ILE A 120 4.81 7.28 -0.75
C ILE A 120 5.58 7.63 -2.02
N SER A 121 6.88 7.85 -1.89
CA SER A 121 7.77 8.12 -3.03
C SER A 121 8.83 7.04 -3.13
N VAL A 122 9.10 6.58 -4.34
CA VAL A 122 10.16 5.61 -4.62
C VAL A 122 11.02 6.16 -5.76
N ASP A 123 12.32 6.20 -5.55
CA ASP A 123 13.27 6.73 -6.53
C ASP A 123 13.10 6.04 -7.90
N LYS A 124 13.15 6.82 -8.98
CA LYS A 124 12.95 6.38 -10.38
C LYS A 124 11.58 5.75 -10.71
N VAL A 125 10.71 5.47 -9.72
CA VAL A 125 9.37 4.91 -9.91
C VAL A 125 8.29 5.99 -9.83
N GLY A 126 8.39 6.93 -8.89
CA GLY A 126 7.51 8.09 -8.81
C GLY A 126 6.92 8.34 -7.42
N VAL A 127 5.70 8.88 -7.39
CA VAL A 127 5.00 9.28 -6.16
C VAL A 127 3.55 8.80 -6.21
N LEU A 128 3.13 8.07 -5.19
CA LEU A 128 1.75 7.67 -4.95
C LEU A 128 1.21 8.50 -3.78
N SER A 129 0.15 9.27 -4.01
CA SER A 129 -0.49 10.08 -2.98
C SER A 129 -1.98 9.74 -2.89
N ASN A 130 -2.44 9.43 -1.68
CA ASN A 130 -3.81 9.05 -1.40
C ASN A 130 -4.39 9.90 -0.27
N ARG A 131 -5.57 10.48 -0.50
CA ARG A 131 -6.37 11.08 0.56
C ARG A 131 -7.17 10.00 1.27
N VAL A 132 -7.10 9.98 2.60
CA VAL A 132 -7.85 9.08 3.46
C VAL A 132 -9.30 9.53 3.51
N VAL A 133 -10.22 8.58 3.32
CA VAL A 133 -11.66 8.78 3.46
C VAL A 133 -12.23 7.75 4.42
N GLY A 134 -13.06 8.21 5.36
CA GLY A 134 -13.83 7.33 6.24
C GLY A 134 -14.85 6.51 5.45
N ILE A 135 -14.82 5.19 5.63
CA ILE A 135 -15.79 4.29 5.01
C ILE A 135 -16.86 3.93 6.04
N PRO A 136 -18.16 4.10 5.73
CA PRO A 136 -19.23 3.69 6.63
C PRO A 136 -19.24 2.17 6.80
N LEU A 137 -19.59 1.69 8.00
CA LEU A 137 -19.71 0.26 8.32
C LEU A 137 -20.66 -0.48 7.37
N ASN A 138 -21.67 0.22 6.85
CA ASN A 138 -22.56 -0.30 5.82
C ASN A 138 -22.35 0.47 4.50
N ILE A 139 -21.55 -0.12 3.60
CA ILE A 139 -21.23 0.48 2.30
C ILE A 139 -22.44 0.68 1.39
N HIS A 140 -23.57 0.01 1.65
CA HIS A 140 -24.81 0.16 0.88
C HIS A 140 -25.65 1.38 1.30
N GLU A 141 -25.38 2.00 2.44
CA GLU A 141 -26.12 3.19 2.90
C GLU A 141 -25.72 4.45 2.11
N THR A 142 -24.49 4.53 1.59
CA THR A 142 -24.02 5.68 0.81
C THR A 142 -24.71 5.77 -0.55
N THR A 143 -25.00 4.63 -1.19
CA THR A 143 -25.70 4.56 -2.48
C THR A 143 -27.15 5.04 -2.39
N LEU A 144 -27.79 4.94 -1.22
CA LEU A 144 -29.18 5.36 -1.03
C LEU A 144 -29.34 6.87 -0.81
N LYS A 145 -28.28 7.59 -0.44
CA LYS A 145 -28.33 9.05 -0.23
C LYS A 145 -28.07 9.86 -1.50
N SER A 146 -27.38 9.31 -2.51
CA SER A 146 -27.16 10.01 -3.80
C SER A 146 -28.34 9.87 -4.77
N GLY A 147 -29.28 8.96 -4.53
CA GLY A 147 -30.43 8.69 -5.41
C GLY A 147 -31.76 9.34 -5.03
N ARG A 148 -31.79 10.32 -4.11
CA ARG A 148 -33.03 10.98 -3.65
C ARG A 148 -33.16 12.47 -3.98
N ASN A 149 -32.29 13.02 -4.82
CA ASN A 149 -32.47 14.36 -5.39
C ASN A 149 -32.64 14.26 -6.92
N SER A 150 -33.82 13.82 -7.34
CA SER A 150 -34.38 14.05 -8.67
C SER A 150 -35.91 14.11 -8.57
#